data_AF-A0A3S9LG67-F1
#
_entry.id   AF-A0A3S9LG67-F1
#
_cell.length_a   1.000
_cell.length_b   1.000
_cell.length_c   1.000
_cell.angle_alpha   90.00
_cell.angle_beta   90.00
_cell.angle_gamma   90.00
#
_symmetry.space_group_name_H-M   'P 1'
#
loop_
_entity.id
_entity.type
_entity.pdbx_description
1 polymer ?
#
loop_
_entity_poly.entity_id
_entity_poly.type
_entity_poly.pdbx_seq_one_letter_code
_entity_poly.pdbx_strand_id
1 'polypeptide(L)'
;MEGQTSPRLVGRCFIPTHELSDGECYANDGWFGAQSGMERDELQRPESIWGDAASDLADNLEMGRPDSYGTTIMIPGFRDPADPAMDDQPSPQELCREFEKSTADYFWPAIRAGDLEVDINMCGHSSRLTKDTIKDHERIAPFVTCYDQIREAPESFKGPGTVAKTNEEYSIVSKKEDECEENEEYPTPSDGHVTVAARKANPSDTEGPASKRIGEIAMFRGPGMVVKYKSGHYLGHSGKYHALLAAGKARTLPGESHDSTDEAIDDFLAMAEPPMHDRWYGEKNDELSAKYEYGAKGPADDISTKILRNGLSKILYNQSRQGGSLTRPGRDILPKTRSDLAKDGGTNPPTPTIPPLFDWDIKDEIVGNSWNFTGSIGPNTERKQIAGNPIDGWETTFEIVALFEDNREADTVVIEDVDAEVESGSGSTTTETLEHGEKGRIEVQGDVKNVEYSIEARLPGRRARLGDVSKTRLKLTDGSVEVSS
;
A
#
# COMPACT_ATOMS: atom_id res chain seq x y z
N MET A 1 47.47 -27.71 -8.82
CA MET A 1 46.33 -27.17 -9.58
C MET A 1 46.84 -26.03 -10.45
N GLU A 2 47.50 -26.37 -11.55
CA GLU A 2 47.62 -25.47 -12.69
C GLU A 2 46.42 -25.78 -13.60
N GLY A 3 45.79 -24.76 -14.20
CA GLY A 3 44.88 -24.97 -15.34
C GLY A 3 43.38 -24.67 -15.13
N GLN A 4 42.94 -24.06 -14.04
CA GLN A 4 41.57 -23.55 -13.92
C GLN A 4 41.57 -22.03 -14.15
N THR A 5 41.21 -21.62 -15.38
CA THR A 5 41.08 -20.22 -15.79
C THR A 5 39.60 -19.85 -15.91
N SER A 6 39.24 -18.62 -15.54
CA SER A 6 37.90 -18.04 -15.79
C SER A 6 37.57 -18.10 -17.29
N PRO A 7 36.30 -18.31 -17.70
CA PRO A 7 35.11 -18.52 -16.85
C PRO A 7 34.96 -19.99 -16.39
N ARG A 8 34.16 -20.20 -15.33
CA ARG A 8 33.72 -21.52 -14.85
C ARG A 8 32.25 -21.70 -15.18
N LEU A 9 31.86 -22.84 -15.75
CA LEU A 9 30.45 -23.18 -15.98
C LEU A 9 30.12 -24.56 -15.42
N VAL A 10 29.03 -24.61 -14.65
CA VAL A 10 28.28 -25.82 -14.32
C VAL A 10 26.83 -25.40 -14.18
N GLY A 11 25.91 -26.19 -14.72
CA GLY A 11 24.50 -25.84 -14.75
C GLY A 11 23.62 -27.05 -14.56
N ARG A 12 22.42 -26.83 -14.03
CA ARG A 12 21.33 -27.79 -14.05
C ARG A 12 20.23 -27.21 -14.93
N CYS A 13 19.65 -28.03 -15.79
CA CYS A 13 18.46 -27.67 -16.54
C CYS A 13 17.29 -28.54 -16.11
N PHE A 14 16.11 -27.94 -16.14
CA PHE A 14 14.85 -28.64 -15.97
C PHE A 14 14.08 -28.44 -17.26
N ILE A 15 13.95 -29.50 -18.05
CA ILE A 15 13.27 -29.46 -19.35
C ILE A 15 12.15 -30.50 -19.31
N PRO A 16 10.93 -30.14 -19.76
CA PRO A 16 9.85 -31.10 -19.92
C PRO A 16 10.29 -32.31 -20.75
N THR A 17 9.64 -33.45 -20.49
CA THR A 17 9.89 -34.67 -21.28
C THR A 17 9.69 -34.39 -22.76
N HIS A 18 10.71 -34.68 -23.56
CA HIS A 18 10.71 -34.43 -25.00
C HIS A 18 11.44 -35.53 -25.75
N GLU A 19 11.07 -35.70 -27.02
CA GLU A 19 11.71 -36.62 -27.95
C GLU A 19 12.47 -35.81 -29.01
N LEU A 20 13.73 -36.14 -29.24
CA LEU A 20 14.52 -35.56 -30.31
C LEU A 20 14.18 -36.24 -31.65
N SER A 21 14.57 -35.61 -32.77
CA SER A 21 14.25 -36.11 -34.12
C SER A 21 14.85 -37.49 -34.45
N ASP A 22 15.80 -37.96 -33.65
CA ASP A 22 16.42 -39.29 -33.75
C ASP A 22 15.67 -40.37 -32.92
N GLY A 23 14.59 -40.00 -32.21
CA GLY A 23 13.77 -40.89 -31.41
C GLY A 23 14.25 -41.06 -29.97
N GLU A 24 15.30 -40.33 -29.54
CA GLU A 24 15.73 -40.36 -28.16
C GLU A 24 14.81 -39.51 -27.27
N CYS A 25 14.35 -40.11 -26.17
CA CYS A 25 13.45 -39.48 -25.21
C CYS A 25 14.21 -39.06 -23.96
N TYR A 26 14.09 -37.79 -23.60
CA TYR A 26 14.75 -37.16 -22.47
C TYR A 26 13.71 -36.75 -21.43
N ALA A 27 14.03 -36.91 -20.14
CA ALA A 27 13.09 -36.62 -19.05
C ALA A 27 13.70 -35.73 -17.97
N ASN A 28 12.93 -34.70 -17.60
CA ASN A 28 13.01 -33.85 -16.40
C ASN A 28 14.33 -33.09 -16.16
N ASP A 29 15.42 -33.78 -15.84
CA ASP A 29 16.62 -33.17 -15.29
C ASP A 29 17.81 -33.38 -16.24
N GLY A 30 18.47 -32.28 -16.59
CA GLY A 30 19.72 -32.32 -17.32
C GLY A 30 20.79 -31.49 -16.63
N TRP A 31 22.02 -31.66 -17.08
CA TRP A 31 23.17 -30.97 -16.50
C TRP A 31 24.12 -30.49 -17.59
N PHE A 32 24.69 -29.32 -17.37
CA PHE A 32 25.78 -28.76 -18.16
C PHE A 32 27.08 -28.88 -17.35
N GLY A 33 28.09 -29.53 -17.92
CA GLY A 33 29.39 -29.70 -17.31
C GLY A 33 30.19 -30.85 -17.94
N ALA A 34 31.36 -31.14 -17.38
CA ALA A 34 32.22 -32.21 -17.85
C ALA A 34 31.65 -33.58 -17.42
N GLN A 35 31.49 -34.48 -18.39
CA GLN A 35 31.03 -35.85 -18.16
C GLN A 35 32.00 -36.67 -17.29
N SER A 36 33.26 -36.23 -17.15
CA SER A 36 34.26 -36.84 -16.25
C SER A 36 33.78 -36.97 -14.80
N GLY A 37 32.90 -36.07 -14.35
CA GLY A 37 32.30 -36.15 -13.01
C GLY A 37 31.26 -37.26 -12.86
N MET A 38 30.60 -37.65 -13.95
CA MET A 38 29.62 -38.75 -13.97
C MET A 38 30.29 -40.13 -13.94
N GLU A 39 31.55 -40.21 -14.39
CA GLU A 39 32.35 -41.44 -14.38
C GLU A 39 33.01 -41.71 -13.01
N ARG A 40 32.90 -40.79 -12.05
CA ARG A 40 33.45 -40.92 -10.70
C ARG A 40 32.35 -41.34 -9.72
N ASP A 41 32.53 -42.52 -9.13
CA ASP A 41 31.61 -43.11 -8.15
C ASP A 41 31.28 -42.18 -6.97
N GLU A 42 32.19 -41.30 -6.57
CA GLU A 42 32.02 -40.38 -5.44
C GLU A 42 31.21 -39.11 -5.78
N LEU A 43 31.21 -38.68 -7.05
CA LEU A 43 30.59 -37.43 -7.47
C LEU A 43 29.21 -37.66 -8.06
N GLN A 44 29.06 -38.68 -8.92
CA GLN A 44 27.82 -39.00 -9.66
C GLN A 44 27.10 -37.77 -10.22
N ARG A 45 27.86 -36.72 -10.57
CA ARG A 45 27.38 -35.43 -11.05
C ARG A 45 28.45 -34.79 -11.92
N PRO A 46 28.08 -33.99 -12.92
CA PRO A 46 29.06 -33.38 -13.80
C PRO A 46 29.97 -32.39 -13.05
N GLU A 47 31.22 -32.36 -13.49
CA GLU A 47 32.21 -31.40 -13.00
C GLU A 47 32.09 -30.07 -13.75
N SER A 48 32.63 -29.01 -13.17
CA SER A 48 32.67 -27.72 -13.86
C SER A 48 33.63 -27.75 -15.04
N ILE A 49 33.20 -27.17 -16.15
CA ILE A 49 34.08 -26.80 -17.27
C ILE A 49 34.69 -25.41 -17.01
N TRP A 50 35.84 -25.15 -17.62
CA TRP A 50 36.66 -23.95 -17.37
C TRP A 50 37.20 -23.39 -18.69
N GLY A 51 37.62 -22.12 -18.68
CA GLY A 51 38.29 -21.44 -19.78
C GLY A 51 37.46 -21.42 -21.07
N ASP A 52 38.11 -21.63 -22.21
CA ASP A 52 37.50 -21.52 -23.54
C ASP A 52 36.26 -22.43 -23.69
N ALA A 53 36.31 -23.67 -23.20
CA ALA A 53 35.17 -24.59 -23.26
C ALA A 53 33.95 -24.08 -22.47
N ALA A 54 34.19 -23.42 -21.33
CA ALA A 54 33.13 -22.78 -20.56
C ALA A 54 32.58 -21.53 -21.27
N SER A 55 33.45 -20.75 -21.92
CA SER A 55 33.05 -19.59 -22.71
C SER A 55 32.20 -20.00 -23.92
N ASP A 56 32.66 -20.99 -24.69
CA ASP A 56 31.98 -21.49 -25.88
C ASP A 56 30.58 -22.02 -25.53
N LEU A 57 30.46 -22.77 -24.42
CA LEU A 57 29.15 -23.26 -23.98
C LEU A 57 28.26 -22.12 -23.47
N ALA A 58 28.82 -21.15 -22.75
CA ALA A 58 28.07 -19.98 -22.29
C ALA A 58 27.53 -19.17 -23.48
N ASP A 59 28.34 -18.96 -24.52
CA ASP A 59 27.96 -18.24 -25.73
C ASP A 59 26.87 -18.99 -26.51
N ASN A 60 26.98 -20.32 -26.63
CA ASN A 60 25.95 -21.16 -27.24
C ASN A 60 24.61 -21.13 -26.48
N LEU A 61 24.67 -20.97 -25.16
CA LEU A 61 23.48 -20.79 -24.32
C LEU A 61 23.03 -19.33 -24.26
N GLU A 62 23.68 -18.38 -24.95
CA GLU A 62 23.40 -16.95 -24.78
C GLU A 62 23.50 -16.47 -23.31
N MET A 63 24.30 -17.18 -22.50
CA MET A 63 24.60 -16.89 -21.08
C MET A 63 26.01 -16.35 -20.88
N GLY A 64 26.70 -15.99 -21.98
CA GLY A 64 27.99 -15.33 -21.97
C GLY A 64 27.94 -14.06 -21.11
N ARG A 65 28.98 -13.85 -20.32
CA ARG A 65 29.03 -12.74 -19.37
C ARG A 65 30.38 -12.04 -19.38
N PRO A 66 30.43 -10.73 -19.06
CA PRO A 66 31.69 -10.07 -18.75
C PRO A 66 32.36 -10.72 -17.54
N ASP A 67 33.68 -10.50 -17.39
CA ASP A 67 34.48 -11.02 -16.27
C ASP A 67 34.10 -10.32 -14.94
N SER A 68 32.92 -10.64 -14.44
CA SER A 68 32.32 -10.14 -13.21
C SER A 68 31.57 -11.26 -12.50
N TYR A 69 31.46 -11.16 -11.17
CA TYR A 69 30.68 -12.11 -10.36
C TYR A 69 29.16 -11.91 -10.56
N GLY A 70 28.37 -12.99 -10.43
CA GLY A 70 26.90 -12.93 -10.45
C GLY A 70 26.25 -14.25 -10.85
N THR A 71 24.93 -14.27 -11.04
CA THR A 71 24.17 -15.46 -11.42
C THR A 71 23.40 -15.18 -12.71
N THR A 72 23.51 -16.08 -13.69
CA THR A 72 22.70 -16.03 -14.91
C THR A 72 21.65 -17.13 -14.81
N ILE A 73 20.38 -16.78 -15.00
CA ILE A 73 19.26 -17.72 -15.03
C ILE A 73 18.64 -17.64 -16.43
N MET A 74 18.52 -18.79 -17.09
CA MET A 74 17.76 -18.92 -18.33
C MET A 74 16.44 -19.62 -18.01
N ILE A 75 15.33 -18.97 -18.36
CA ILE A 75 14.01 -19.60 -18.36
C ILE A 75 13.64 -19.82 -19.83
N PRO A 76 13.86 -21.03 -20.40
CA PRO A 76 13.40 -21.31 -21.74
C PRO A 76 11.87 -21.17 -21.74
N GLY A 77 11.34 -20.40 -22.69
CA GLY A 77 9.90 -20.19 -22.80
C GLY A 77 9.18 -21.53 -22.99
N PHE A 78 8.56 -22.05 -21.94
CA PHE A 78 7.78 -23.27 -22.02
C PHE A 78 6.37 -22.92 -22.53
N ARG A 79 6.05 -23.51 -23.67
CA ARG A 79 4.73 -23.42 -24.30
C ARG A 79 3.97 -24.67 -23.89
N ASP A 80 3.06 -24.58 -22.92
CA ASP A 80 2.15 -25.68 -22.62
C ASP A 80 1.07 -25.76 -23.72
N PRO A 81 1.13 -26.72 -24.65
CA PRO A 81 0.20 -26.81 -25.77
C PRO A 81 -1.25 -27.11 -25.34
N ALA A 82 -1.50 -27.41 -24.07
CA ALA A 82 -2.83 -27.67 -23.52
C ALA A 82 -3.50 -26.42 -22.91
N ASP A 83 -2.80 -25.28 -22.77
CA ASP A 83 -3.35 -24.07 -22.18
C ASP A 83 -4.14 -23.23 -23.21
N PRO A 84 -5.46 -23.08 -23.10
CA PRO A 84 -6.26 -22.25 -24.01
C PRO A 84 -5.90 -20.75 -23.97
N ALA A 85 -5.17 -20.27 -22.96
CA ALA A 85 -4.59 -18.91 -22.94
C ALA A 85 -3.42 -18.73 -23.91
N MET A 86 -3.04 -19.77 -24.65
CA MET A 86 -2.00 -19.72 -25.69
C MET A 86 -2.37 -18.90 -26.93
N ASP A 87 -3.65 -18.74 -27.24
CA ASP A 87 -4.08 -17.96 -28.41
C ASP A 87 -3.93 -16.44 -28.18
N ASP A 88 -3.72 -16.00 -26.94
CA ASP A 88 -3.67 -14.58 -26.53
C ASP A 88 -2.36 -14.24 -25.80
N GLN A 89 -1.24 -14.76 -26.31
CA GLN A 89 0.09 -14.51 -25.73
C GLN A 89 0.55 -13.07 -25.98
N PRO A 90 1.11 -12.39 -24.97
CA PRO A 90 1.69 -11.06 -25.15
C PRO A 90 2.84 -11.13 -26.15
N SER A 91 2.85 -10.18 -27.07
CA SER A 91 3.99 -9.94 -27.95
C SER A 91 5.27 -9.66 -27.15
N PRO A 92 6.47 -9.88 -27.72
CA PRO A 92 7.72 -9.51 -27.05
C PRO A 92 7.74 -8.05 -26.57
N GLN A 93 7.10 -7.14 -27.30
CA GLN A 93 6.98 -5.73 -26.91
C GLN A 93 6.10 -5.56 -25.67
N GLU A 94 5.02 -6.32 -25.54
CA GLU A 94 4.15 -6.31 -24.35
C GLU A 94 4.86 -6.92 -23.15
N LEU A 95 5.59 -8.03 -23.34
CA LEU A 95 6.43 -8.63 -22.30
C LEU A 95 7.48 -7.63 -21.82
N CYS A 96 8.19 -6.97 -22.73
CA CYS A 96 9.20 -5.99 -22.39
C CYS A 96 8.63 -4.85 -21.53
N ARG A 97 7.45 -4.32 -21.90
CA ARG A 97 6.75 -3.28 -21.13
C ARG A 97 6.29 -3.79 -19.77
N GLU A 98 5.83 -5.03 -19.68
CA GLU A 98 5.39 -5.61 -18.41
C GLU A 98 6.57 -5.88 -17.47
N PHE A 99 7.73 -6.30 -18.00
CA PHE A 99 8.97 -6.41 -17.25
C PHE A 99 9.41 -5.05 -16.73
N GLU A 100 9.44 -4.01 -17.57
CA GLU A 100 9.80 -2.65 -17.16
C GLU A 100 8.88 -2.14 -16.07
N LYS A 101 7.56 -2.24 -16.29
CA LYS A 101 6.53 -1.81 -15.34
C LYS A 101 6.62 -2.58 -14.01
N SER A 102 6.77 -3.90 -14.06
CA SER A 102 6.85 -4.73 -12.85
C SER A 102 8.15 -4.47 -12.09
N THR A 103 9.25 -4.29 -12.81
CA THR A 103 10.54 -3.93 -12.20
C THR A 103 10.44 -2.57 -11.51
N ALA A 104 9.88 -1.57 -12.18
CA ALA A 104 9.67 -0.26 -11.59
C ALA A 104 8.69 -0.31 -10.40
N ASP A 105 7.60 -1.06 -10.49
CA ASP A 105 6.63 -1.18 -9.40
C ASP A 105 7.22 -1.87 -8.17
N TYR A 106 8.02 -2.92 -8.34
CA TYR A 106 8.41 -3.78 -7.21
C TYR A 106 9.86 -3.59 -6.74
N PHE A 107 10.73 -2.96 -7.53
CA PHE A 107 12.14 -2.80 -7.17
C PHE A 107 12.62 -1.35 -7.17
N TRP A 108 11.72 -0.37 -7.32
CA TRP A 108 12.11 1.04 -7.24
C TRP A 108 12.90 1.41 -5.97
N PRO A 109 12.67 0.83 -4.76
CA PRO A 109 13.46 1.19 -3.59
C PRO A 109 14.94 0.80 -3.76
N ALA A 110 15.22 -0.44 -4.17
CA ALA A 110 16.57 -0.92 -4.45
C ALA A 110 17.24 -0.10 -5.56
N ILE A 111 16.50 0.17 -6.65
CA ILE A 111 17.00 0.95 -7.78
C ILE A 111 17.32 2.37 -7.35
N ARG A 112 16.45 3.00 -6.55
CA ARG A 112 16.64 4.38 -6.06
C ARG A 112 17.77 4.49 -5.05
N ALA A 113 17.97 3.46 -4.21
CA ALA A 113 19.11 3.37 -3.30
C ALA A 113 20.44 3.32 -4.09
N GLY A 114 20.43 2.62 -5.22
CA GLY A 114 21.60 2.33 -6.06
C GLY A 114 22.13 0.90 -5.88
N ASP A 115 21.36 0.05 -5.20
CA ASP A 115 21.71 -1.36 -4.95
C ASP A 115 21.33 -2.27 -6.12
N LEU A 116 20.50 -1.77 -7.05
CA LEU A 116 20.05 -2.48 -8.24
C LEU A 116 20.06 -1.56 -9.46
N GLU A 117 20.64 -2.04 -10.57
CA GLU A 117 20.43 -1.49 -11.91
C GLU A 117 19.81 -2.58 -12.77
N VAL A 118 18.84 -2.22 -13.61
CA VAL A 118 18.16 -3.18 -14.48
C VAL A 118 18.22 -2.72 -15.92
N ASP A 119 18.85 -3.54 -16.76
CA ASP A 119 18.87 -3.41 -18.21
C ASP A 119 17.91 -4.43 -18.83
N ILE A 120 16.90 -3.94 -19.55
CA ILE A 120 15.94 -4.77 -20.27
C ILE A 120 16.23 -4.61 -21.75
N ASN A 121 16.59 -5.70 -22.43
CA ASN A 121 16.83 -5.71 -23.86
C ASN A 121 15.98 -6.81 -24.52
N MET A 122 15.02 -6.43 -25.35
CA MET A 122 14.13 -7.36 -26.02
C MET A 122 13.74 -6.84 -27.41
N CYS A 123 14.00 -7.63 -28.45
CA CYS A 123 13.58 -7.35 -29.84
C CYS A 123 13.94 -5.93 -30.35
N GLY A 124 15.13 -5.41 -29.99
CA GLY A 124 15.60 -4.08 -30.39
C GLY A 124 15.04 -2.92 -29.54
N HIS A 125 14.17 -3.20 -28.56
CA HIS A 125 13.85 -2.28 -27.48
C HIS A 125 14.86 -2.45 -26.35
N SER A 126 15.39 -1.34 -25.86
CA SER A 126 16.24 -1.31 -24.68
C SER A 126 15.69 -0.27 -23.70
N SER A 127 15.45 -0.69 -22.47
CA SER A 127 15.15 0.19 -21.35
C SER A 127 16.16 -0.04 -20.24
N ARG A 128 16.48 1.03 -19.50
CA ARG A 128 17.42 0.99 -18.39
C ARG A 128 16.85 1.73 -17.19
N LEU A 129 16.64 0.99 -16.11
CA LEU A 129 16.18 1.51 -14.83
C LEU A 129 17.38 1.67 -13.90
N THR A 130 17.65 2.92 -13.54
CA THR A 130 18.76 3.33 -12.68
C THR A 130 18.24 4.23 -11.57
N LYS A 131 19.11 4.52 -10.60
CA LYS A 131 18.87 5.50 -9.55
C LYS A 131 18.29 6.81 -10.06
N ASP A 132 18.76 7.29 -11.21
CA ASP A 132 18.35 8.59 -11.76
C ASP A 132 17.09 8.54 -12.63
N THR A 133 16.84 7.42 -13.32
CA THR A 133 15.72 7.27 -14.27
C THR A 133 14.46 6.72 -13.62
N ILE A 134 14.55 6.03 -12.47
CA ILE A 134 13.39 5.42 -11.83
C ILE A 134 12.29 6.43 -11.47
N LYS A 135 12.67 7.66 -11.09
CA LYS A 135 11.73 8.74 -10.75
C LYS A 135 10.87 9.20 -11.95
N ASP A 136 11.30 8.90 -13.18
CA ASP A 136 10.58 9.30 -14.39
C ASP A 136 9.39 8.36 -14.68
N HIS A 137 9.32 7.22 -13.97
CA HIS A 137 8.20 6.30 -14.07
C HIS A 137 7.00 6.81 -13.26
N GLU A 138 6.09 7.52 -13.94
CA GLU A 138 4.98 8.31 -13.36
C GLU A 138 4.16 7.58 -12.28
N ARG A 139 3.94 6.27 -12.45
CA ARG A 139 3.15 5.45 -11.50
C ARG A 139 3.81 5.37 -10.11
N ILE A 140 5.14 5.38 -10.05
CA ILE A 140 5.91 5.23 -8.80
C ILE A 140 6.64 6.50 -8.38
N ALA A 141 6.72 7.51 -9.24
CA ALA A 141 7.34 8.81 -8.95
C ALA A 141 6.90 9.44 -7.62
N PRO A 142 5.61 9.37 -7.19
CA PRO A 142 5.21 9.84 -5.86
C PRO A 142 5.84 9.08 -4.69
N PHE A 143 6.03 7.77 -4.82
CA PHE A 143 6.68 6.93 -3.81
C PHE A 143 8.19 7.21 -3.75
N VAL A 144 8.84 7.35 -4.91
CA VAL A 144 10.24 7.75 -5.00
C VAL A 144 10.46 9.12 -4.35
N THR A 145 9.57 10.08 -4.60
CA THR A 145 9.61 11.41 -3.97
C THR A 145 9.44 11.30 -2.44
N CYS A 146 8.53 10.44 -1.99
CA CYS A 146 8.33 10.17 -0.57
C CYS A 146 9.60 9.60 0.07
N TYR A 147 10.25 8.64 -0.61
CA TYR A 147 11.46 7.98 -0.16
C TYR A 147 12.65 8.95 -0.07
N ASP A 148 12.84 9.79 -1.09
CA ASP A 148 13.93 10.78 -1.11
C ASP A 148 13.84 11.79 0.03
N GLN A 149 12.62 12.14 0.45
CA GLN A 149 12.37 13.15 1.47
C GLN A 149 12.17 12.57 2.88
N ILE A 150 12.06 11.24 3.01
CA ILE A 150 11.69 10.56 4.27
C ILE A 150 12.62 10.93 5.43
N ARG A 151 13.90 11.19 5.17
CA ARG A 151 14.90 11.47 6.19
C ARG A 151 14.62 12.76 6.97
N GLU A 152 14.24 13.82 6.26
CA GLU A 152 14.01 15.15 6.82
C GLU A 152 12.52 15.49 6.97
N ALA A 153 11.66 14.52 6.69
CA ALA A 153 10.22 14.70 6.75
C ALA A 153 9.76 14.99 8.20
N PRO A 154 8.91 16.01 8.42
CA PRO A 154 8.27 16.26 9.71
C PRO A 154 7.26 15.19 10.10
N GLU A 155 6.74 15.24 11.32
CA GLU A 155 5.69 14.31 11.80
C GLU A 155 4.29 14.59 11.22
N SER A 156 4.10 15.72 10.55
CA SER A 156 2.83 16.15 9.97
C SER A 156 3.01 16.90 8.66
N PHE A 157 1.97 16.86 7.81
CA PHE A 157 2.01 17.49 6.50
C PHE A 157 2.08 19.02 6.60
N LYS A 158 2.80 19.64 5.66
CA LYS A 158 2.83 21.10 5.47
C LYS A 158 2.05 21.57 4.23
N GLY A 159 1.40 20.65 3.52
CA GLY A 159 0.60 20.93 2.32
C GLY A 159 0.62 19.79 1.30
N PRO A 160 -0.06 19.96 0.15
CA PRO A 160 0.03 19.03 -0.98
C PRO A 160 1.48 18.83 -1.44
N GLY A 161 1.82 17.61 -1.84
CA GLY A 161 3.17 17.23 -2.29
C GLY A 161 4.21 17.08 -1.16
N THR A 162 3.88 17.48 0.07
CA THR A 162 4.79 17.37 1.22
C THR A 162 4.79 15.96 1.80
N VAL A 163 5.91 15.59 2.40
CA VAL A 163 6.12 14.29 3.03
C VAL A 163 6.10 14.45 4.54
N ALA A 164 5.50 13.48 5.23
CA ALA A 164 5.53 13.36 6.67
C ALA A 164 5.86 11.92 7.07
N LYS A 165 6.50 11.72 8.23
CA LYS A 165 6.90 10.40 8.73
C LYS A 165 6.65 10.22 10.22
N THR A 166 6.67 8.97 10.66
CA THR A 166 6.73 8.58 12.06
C THR A 166 7.55 7.29 12.16
N ASN A 167 8.25 7.12 13.29
CA ASN A 167 8.86 5.83 13.64
C ASN A 167 7.92 5.14 14.62
N GLU A 168 7.44 3.97 14.25
CA GLU A 168 6.60 3.14 15.10
C GLU A 168 7.47 2.10 15.80
N GLU A 169 7.30 1.97 17.11
CA GLU A 169 7.88 0.87 17.87
C GLU A 169 7.41 -0.47 17.29
N TYR A 170 8.35 -1.37 17.08
CA TYR A 170 8.09 -2.69 16.55
C TYR A 170 8.96 -3.72 17.25
N SER A 171 8.31 -4.66 17.92
CA SER A 171 8.96 -5.73 18.65
C SER A 171 8.74 -7.07 17.96
N ILE A 172 9.81 -7.80 17.73
CA ILE A 172 9.80 -9.20 17.28
C ILE A 172 10.06 -10.12 18.46
N VAL A 173 9.91 -11.43 18.24
CA VAL A 173 10.41 -12.43 19.18
C VAL A 173 11.86 -12.76 18.86
N SER A 174 12.63 -13.22 19.84
CA SER A 174 14.00 -13.65 19.59
C SER A 174 14.05 -14.95 18.77
N LYS A 175 15.17 -15.17 18.08
CA LYS A 175 15.51 -16.50 17.53
C LYS A 175 15.59 -17.51 18.68
N LYS A 176 15.34 -18.79 18.39
CA LYS A 176 15.60 -19.85 19.37
C LYS A 176 17.11 -19.95 19.62
N GLU A 177 17.49 -20.32 20.84
CA GLU A 177 18.90 -20.41 21.25
C GLU A 177 19.72 -21.34 20.33
N ASP A 178 19.14 -22.45 19.87
CA ASP A 178 19.76 -23.43 18.97
C ASP A 178 19.85 -22.98 17.50
N GLU A 179 19.16 -21.92 17.14
CA GLU A 179 19.12 -21.33 15.80
C GLU A 179 19.97 -20.04 15.69
N CYS A 180 20.62 -19.63 16.79
CA CYS A 180 21.56 -18.52 16.81
C CYS A 180 22.94 -18.97 16.31
N GLU A 181 23.60 -18.13 15.50
CA GLU A 181 24.98 -18.38 15.07
C GLU A 181 25.96 -18.24 16.24
N GLU A 182 27.15 -18.86 16.17
CA GLU A 182 28.14 -18.84 17.28
C GLU A 182 28.57 -17.42 17.71
N ASN A 183 28.45 -16.46 16.80
CA ASN A 183 28.77 -15.04 16.98
C ASN A 183 27.55 -14.14 17.19
N GLU A 184 26.34 -14.71 17.27
CA GLU A 184 25.10 -13.97 17.50
C GLU A 184 24.76 -13.94 19.01
N GLU A 185 24.35 -12.79 19.51
CA GLU A 185 23.96 -12.64 20.92
C GLU A 185 22.56 -13.24 21.16
N TYR A 186 22.42 -14.05 22.20
CA TYR A 186 21.13 -14.54 22.69
C TYR A 186 20.77 -13.92 24.06
N PRO A 187 19.56 -13.37 24.25
CA PRO A 187 18.47 -13.27 23.28
C PRO A 187 18.78 -12.29 22.14
N THR A 188 18.34 -12.62 20.92
CA THR A 188 18.53 -11.71 19.78
C THR A 188 17.76 -10.40 20.00
N PRO A 189 18.28 -9.25 19.53
CA PRO A 189 17.61 -7.97 19.68
C PRO A 189 16.16 -8.01 19.17
N SER A 190 15.22 -7.67 20.05
CA SER A 190 13.78 -7.84 19.79
C SER A 190 13.04 -6.52 19.61
N ASP A 191 13.51 -5.43 20.22
CA ASP A 191 12.80 -4.15 20.25
C ASP A 191 13.47 -3.13 19.33
N GLY A 192 12.77 -2.77 18.25
CA GLY A 192 13.25 -1.80 17.28
C GLY A 192 12.13 -0.89 16.79
N HIS A 193 12.32 -0.33 15.60
CA HIS A 193 11.35 0.57 14.99
C HIS A 193 11.16 0.24 13.52
N VAL A 194 10.00 0.62 12.99
CA VAL A 194 9.74 0.70 11.56
C VAL A 194 9.38 2.14 11.18
N THR A 195 9.77 2.57 10.00
CA THR A 195 9.47 3.93 9.54
C THR A 195 8.26 3.89 8.63
N VAL A 196 7.20 4.58 9.04
CA VAL A 196 6.03 4.86 8.21
C VAL A 196 6.17 6.28 7.69
N ALA A 197 5.95 6.47 6.39
CA ALA A 197 5.92 7.79 5.79
C ALA A 197 4.79 7.90 4.77
N ALA A 198 4.33 9.12 4.53
CA ALA A 198 3.36 9.40 3.50
C ALA A 198 3.67 10.73 2.84
N ARG A 199 3.42 10.79 1.53
CA ARG A 199 3.39 12.02 0.75
C ARG A 199 1.95 12.39 0.49
N LYS A 200 1.54 13.61 0.84
CA LYS A 200 0.21 14.12 0.46
C LYS A 200 0.18 14.30 -1.06
N ALA A 201 -0.83 13.76 -1.74
CA ALA A 201 -0.91 13.84 -3.19
C ALA A 201 -1.06 15.30 -3.65
N ASN A 202 -0.44 15.64 -4.78
CA ASN A 202 -0.73 16.86 -5.51
C ASN A 202 -2.06 16.72 -6.26
N PRO A 203 -2.72 17.84 -6.61
CA PRO A 203 -3.86 17.80 -7.53
C PRO A 203 -3.54 17.11 -8.86
N SER A 204 -2.32 17.25 -9.37
CA SER A 204 -1.87 16.56 -10.59
C SER A 204 -1.84 15.04 -10.46
N ASP A 205 -1.72 14.51 -9.23
CA ASP A 205 -1.58 13.07 -9.00
C ASP A 205 -2.95 12.36 -9.05
N THR A 206 -4.06 13.10 -9.00
CA THR A 206 -5.42 12.53 -9.06
C THR A 206 -5.82 12.08 -10.46
N GLU A 207 -5.02 12.41 -11.46
CA GLU A 207 -5.18 11.98 -12.85
C GLU A 207 -3.93 11.23 -13.34
N GLY A 208 -4.05 10.50 -14.45
CA GLY A 208 -2.91 9.79 -15.06
C GLY A 208 -2.45 8.52 -14.31
N PRO A 209 -1.24 8.01 -14.59
CA PRO A 209 -0.76 6.74 -14.02
C PRO A 209 -0.55 6.75 -12.49
N ALA A 210 -0.21 7.90 -11.91
CA ALA A 210 -0.01 8.07 -10.46
C ALA A 210 -1.31 7.86 -9.64
N SER A 211 -2.47 8.16 -10.23
CA SER A 211 -3.77 8.03 -9.58
C SER A 211 -4.13 6.58 -9.24
N LYS A 212 -3.60 5.62 -10.02
CA LYS A 212 -3.83 4.18 -9.85
C LYS A 212 -3.30 3.62 -8.53
N ARG A 213 -2.39 4.32 -7.86
CA ARG A 213 -1.81 3.91 -6.57
C ARG A 213 -2.05 4.94 -5.46
N ILE A 214 -3.01 5.84 -5.65
CA ILE A 214 -3.45 6.75 -4.58
C ILE A 214 -4.02 5.91 -3.43
N GLY A 215 -3.62 6.27 -2.22
CA GLY A 215 -4.03 5.61 -0.98
C GLY A 215 -3.36 4.25 -0.77
N GLU A 216 -2.37 3.88 -1.59
CA GLU A 216 -1.56 2.68 -1.37
C GLU A 216 -0.32 2.97 -0.51
N ILE A 217 0.07 1.95 0.25
CA ILE A 217 1.30 1.88 1.03
C ILE A 217 2.22 0.87 0.36
N ALA A 218 3.40 1.30 -0.10
CA ALA A 218 4.48 0.40 -0.51
C ALA A 218 5.22 -0.10 0.74
N MET A 219 5.23 -1.42 0.94
CA MET A 219 5.90 -2.07 2.08
C MET A 219 7.16 -2.77 1.60
N PHE A 220 8.30 -2.52 2.23
CA PHE A 220 9.57 -3.13 1.86
C PHE A 220 10.55 -3.22 3.05
N ARG A 221 11.53 -4.09 2.91
CA ARG A 221 12.68 -4.27 3.81
C ARG A 221 13.99 -4.24 3.04
N GLY A 222 15.11 -4.45 3.73
CA GLY A 222 16.51 -4.35 3.28
C GLY A 222 16.75 -4.43 1.78
N PRO A 223 16.53 -5.59 1.12
CA PRO A 223 16.82 -5.79 -0.30
C PRO A 223 16.12 -4.83 -1.27
N GLY A 224 15.17 -4.01 -0.79
CA GLY A 224 14.51 -2.98 -1.56
C GLY A 224 13.47 -3.50 -2.54
N MET A 225 12.99 -4.75 -2.34
CA MET A 225 11.81 -5.28 -3.01
C MET A 225 10.55 -4.86 -2.23
N VAL A 226 9.58 -4.30 -2.94
CA VAL A 226 8.24 -4.02 -2.41
C VAL A 226 7.50 -5.33 -2.28
N VAL A 227 7.35 -5.83 -1.05
CA VAL A 227 6.60 -7.07 -0.81
C VAL A 227 5.13 -6.89 -1.10
N LYS A 228 4.57 -5.71 -0.83
CA LYS A 228 3.14 -5.45 -1.04
C LYS A 228 2.81 -3.98 -1.17
N TYR A 229 1.89 -3.71 -2.09
CA TYR A 229 1.10 -2.48 -2.09
C TYR A 229 -0.20 -2.74 -1.33
N LYS A 230 -0.34 -2.11 -0.16
CA LYS A 230 -1.55 -2.25 0.67
C LYS A 230 -2.41 -1.02 0.53
N SER A 231 -3.70 -1.17 0.24
CA SER A 231 -4.62 -0.03 0.28
C SER A 231 -4.89 0.40 1.73
N GLY A 232 -4.71 1.69 2.01
CA GLY A 232 -5.02 2.32 3.29
C GLY A 232 -6.51 2.31 3.62
N HIS A 233 -7.38 2.14 2.62
CA HIS A 233 -8.82 1.97 2.84
C HIS A 233 -9.10 0.80 3.79
N TYR A 234 -8.41 -0.33 3.63
CA TYR A 234 -8.53 -1.49 4.53
C TYR A 234 -8.02 -1.26 5.95
N LEU A 235 -7.26 -0.18 6.16
CA LEU A 235 -6.77 0.25 7.46
C LEU A 235 -7.66 1.32 8.10
N GLY A 236 -8.74 1.74 7.43
CA GLY A 236 -9.61 2.83 7.87
C GLY A 236 -9.06 4.22 7.55
N HIS A 237 -8.25 4.33 6.49
CA HIS A 237 -7.63 5.56 6.02
C HIS A 237 -7.98 5.81 4.55
N SER A 238 -9.00 6.63 4.31
CA SER A 238 -9.29 7.20 2.99
C SER A 238 -8.59 8.56 2.89
N GLY A 239 -7.81 8.77 1.83
CA GLY A 239 -7.12 10.04 1.61
C GLY A 239 -6.30 10.03 0.33
N LYS A 240 -5.98 11.21 -0.17
CA LYS A 240 -5.14 11.40 -1.36
C LYS A 240 -3.67 11.46 -0.92
N TYR A 241 -3.01 10.30 -0.83
CA TYR A 241 -1.60 10.18 -0.46
C TYR A 241 -0.92 8.97 -1.11
N HIS A 242 0.41 8.92 -1.05
CA HIS A 242 1.24 7.77 -1.40
C HIS A 242 2.17 7.47 -0.23
N ALA A 243 2.09 6.27 0.34
CA ALA A 243 2.74 5.95 1.60
C ALA A 243 3.78 4.83 1.49
N LEU A 244 4.67 4.78 2.48
CA LEU A 244 5.79 3.88 2.58
C LEU A 244 5.81 3.25 3.97
N LEU A 245 6.21 1.99 4.04
CA LEU A 245 6.66 1.32 5.24
C LEU A 245 8.04 0.73 4.96
N ALA A 246 9.06 1.34 5.55
CA ALA A 246 10.44 0.85 5.51
C ALA A 246 10.75 0.13 6.83
N ALA A 247 11.12 -1.14 6.73
CA ALA A 247 11.44 -2.00 7.87
C ALA A 247 12.85 -2.61 7.74
N GLY A 248 13.42 -3.00 8.88
CA GLY A 248 14.75 -3.60 8.96
C GLY A 248 15.81 -2.73 8.29
N LYS A 249 16.69 -3.36 7.51
CA LYS A 249 17.84 -2.70 6.86
C LYS A 249 17.45 -1.56 5.91
N ALA A 250 16.21 -1.52 5.41
CA ALA A 250 15.74 -0.46 4.52
C ALA A 250 15.53 0.90 5.22
N ARG A 251 15.65 0.95 6.55
CA ARG A 251 15.62 2.22 7.31
C ARG A 251 16.95 2.96 7.29
N THR A 252 18.04 2.23 7.09
CA THR A 252 19.41 2.76 7.08
C THR A 252 19.76 3.33 5.70
N LEU A 253 20.58 4.37 5.65
CA LEU A 253 21.02 4.95 4.38
C LEU A 253 22.02 4.04 3.65
N PRO A 254 22.07 4.10 2.31
CA PRO A 254 23.11 3.43 1.55
C PRO A 254 24.51 3.87 2.02
N GLY A 255 25.34 2.90 2.40
CA GLY A 255 26.71 3.12 2.86
C GLY A 255 26.87 3.37 4.38
N GLU A 256 25.78 3.37 5.15
CA GLU A 256 25.81 3.38 6.61
C GLU A 256 25.69 1.95 7.18
N SER A 257 26.24 1.71 8.37
CA SER A 257 26.06 0.44 9.07
C SER A 257 24.65 0.34 9.66
N HIS A 258 24.03 -0.82 9.53
CA HIS A 258 22.72 -1.09 10.11
C HIS A 258 22.79 -1.21 11.64
N ASP A 259 21.75 -0.74 12.32
CA ASP A 259 21.56 -1.04 13.73
C ASP A 259 21.25 -2.53 13.89
N SER A 260 21.80 -3.18 14.93
CA SER A 260 21.60 -4.62 15.15
C SER A 260 20.13 -5.03 15.29
N THR A 261 19.28 -4.12 15.78
CA THR A 261 17.82 -4.30 15.83
C THR A 261 17.17 -4.25 14.46
N ASP A 262 17.64 -3.37 13.56
CA ASP A 262 17.17 -3.33 12.17
C ASP A 262 17.63 -4.57 11.40
N GLU A 263 18.83 -5.10 11.69
CA GLU A 263 19.29 -6.38 11.14
C GLU A 263 18.41 -7.55 11.60
N ALA A 264 18.13 -7.64 12.90
CA ALA A 264 17.28 -8.68 13.46
C ALA A 264 15.84 -8.62 12.92
N ILE A 265 15.28 -7.41 12.77
CA ILE A 265 13.97 -7.19 12.14
C ILE A 265 14.00 -7.62 10.66
N ASP A 266 15.07 -7.33 9.92
CA ASP A 266 15.19 -7.73 8.52
C ASP A 266 15.20 -9.26 8.37
N ASP A 267 15.99 -9.95 9.18
CA ASP A 267 16.08 -11.41 9.23
C ASP A 267 14.73 -12.05 9.60
N PHE A 268 14.02 -11.46 10.56
CA PHE A 268 12.70 -11.92 10.98
C PHE A 268 11.68 -11.79 9.85
N LEU A 269 11.63 -10.62 9.21
CA LEU A 269 10.70 -10.36 8.12
C LEU A 269 11.05 -11.18 6.88
N ALA A 270 12.32 -11.44 6.60
CA ALA A 270 12.76 -12.34 5.54
C ALA A 270 12.18 -13.75 5.72
N MET A 271 12.20 -14.27 6.95
CA MET A 271 11.60 -15.59 7.26
C MET A 271 10.08 -15.56 7.23
N ALA A 272 9.46 -14.39 7.41
CA ALA A 272 8.02 -14.19 7.31
C ALA A 272 7.52 -14.04 5.85
N GLU A 273 8.41 -14.03 4.86
CA GLU A 273 8.06 -13.94 3.43
C GLU A 273 7.83 -15.33 2.83
N PRO A 274 6.80 -15.52 1.99
CA PRO A 274 6.64 -16.74 1.23
C PRO A 274 7.64 -16.73 0.06
N PRO A 275 7.84 -17.87 -0.64
CA PRO A 275 8.66 -17.92 -1.85
C PRO A 275 8.24 -16.92 -2.95
N MET A 276 6.97 -16.48 -2.97
CA MET A 276 6.47 -15.47 -3.90
C MET A 276 6.80 -14.02 -3.49
N HIS A 277 7.31 -13.81 -2.28
CA HIS A 277 7.67 -12.50 -1.72
C HIS A 277 6.56 -11.42 -1.83
N ASP A 278 5.29 -11.79 -1.62
CA ASP A 278 4.12 -10.93 -1.87
C ASP A 278 3.39 -10.44 -0.60
N ARG A 279 3.89 -10.84 0.58
CA ARG A 279 3.41 -10.42 1.91
C ARG A 279 4.35 -10.89 3.01
N TRP A 280 4.23 -10.28 4.19
CA TRP A 280 4.66 -10.89 5.44
C TRP A 280 3.49 -11.63 6.08
N TYR A 281 3.73 -12.84 6.55
CA TYR A 281 2.71 -13.63 7.23
C TYR A 281 3.33 -14.58 8.27
N GLY A 282 2.66 -14.70 9.41
CA GLY A 282 3.03 -15.67 10.44
C GLY A 282 2.24 -16.97 10.39
N GLU A 283 1.04 -16.96 9.79
CA GLU A 283 0.15 -18.11 9.82
C GLU A 283 0.57 -19.23 8.87
N LYS A 284 0.77 -20.45 9.40
CA LYS A 284 1.26 -21.61 8.63
C LYS A 284 2.62 -21.35 7.98
N ASN A 285 3.45 -20.55 8.64
CA ASN A 285 4.84 -20.35 8.27
C ASN A 285 5.71 -21.26 9.17
N ASP A 286 5.97 -22.47 8.67
CA ASP A 286 6.74 -23.49 9.39
C ASP A 286 8.21 -23.06 9.54
N GLU A 287 8.74 -22.36 8.54
CA GLU A 287 10.08 -21.77 8.53
C GLU A 287 10.26 -20.74 9.65
N LEU A 288 9.35 -19.76 9.75
CA LEU A 288 9.34 -18.77 10.83
C LEU A 288 9.21 -19.43 12.21
N SER A 289 8.31 -20.42 12.33
CA SER A 289 8.06 -21.13 13.59
C SER A 289 9.20 -22.07 14.00
N ALA A 290 10.00 -22.53 13.04
CA ALA A 290 11.20 -23.31 13.28
C ALA A 290 12.31 -22.43 13.87
N LYS A 291 12.52 -21.24 13.31
CA LYS A 291 13.67 -20.38 13.65
C LYS A 291 13.45 -19.48 14.88
N TYR A 292 12.21 -19.08 15.14
CA TYR A 292 11.88 -18.07 16.18
C TYR A 292 11.06 -18.64 17.33
N GLU A 293 11.17 -17.98 18.48
CA GLU A 293 10.44 -18.33 19.70
C GLU A 293 8.90 -18.26 19.53
N TYR A 294 8.19 -18.89 20.47
CA TYR A 294 6.72 -18.89 20.46
C TYR A 294 6.16 -17.46 20.47
N GLY A 295 5.23 -17.18 19.55
CA GLY A 295 4.59 -15.87 19.41
C GLY A 295 4.99 -15.08 18.17
N ALA A 296 5.91 -15.59 17.35
CA ALA A 296 6.35 -14.98 16.09
C ALA A 296 5.21 -14.58 15.13
N LYS A 297 4.08 -15.30 15.17
CA LYS A 297 2.92 -14.97 14.32
C LYS A 297 2.43 -13.53 14.52
N GLY A 298 2.33 -13.08 15.78
CA GLY A 298 1.78 -11.76 16.11
C GLY A 298 2.54 -10.63 15.42
N PRO A 299 3.86 -10.49 15.66
CA PRO A 299 4.68 -9.46 15.02
C PRO A 299 4.64 -9.50 13.48
N ALA A 300 4.67 -10.69 12.86
CA ALA A 300 4.64 -10.84 11.40
C ALA A 300 3.34 -10.32 10.77
N ASP A 301 2.21 -10.47 11.44
CA ASP A 301 0.91 -10.00 10.95
C ASP A 301 0.65 -8.52 11.36
N ASP A 302 1.09 -8.12 12.55
CA ASP A 302 0.87 -6.80 13.16
C ASP A 302 1.54 -5.67 12.37
N ILE A 303 2.71 -5.92 11.79
CA ILE A 303 3.46 -4.92 11.00
C ILE A 303 2.60 -4.40 9.84
N SER A 304 1.88 -5.28 9.15
CA SER A 304 1.04 -4.94 8.00
C SER A 304 -0.31 -4.33 8.41
N THR A 305 -0.69 -4.43 9.68
CA THR A 305 -2.03 -4.07 10.17
C THR A 305 -1.98 -3.00 11.25
N LYS A 306 -1.70 -3.40 12.50
CA LYS A 306 -1.70 -2.53 13.67
C LYS A 306 -0.65 -1.43 13.56
N ILE A 307 0.59 -1.79 13.25
CA ILE A 307 1.71 -0.84 13.18
C ILE A 307 1.46 0.17 12.06
N LEU A 308 1.13 -0.34 10.87
CA LEU A 308 0.84 0.52 9.72
C LEU A 308 -0.36 1.46 9.95
N ARG A 309 -1.44 0.96 10.56
CA ARG A 309 -2.60 1.78 10.93
C ARG A 309 -2.23 2.88 11.94
N ASN A 310 -1.43 2.55 12.94
CA ASN A 310 -1.00 3.50 13.96
C ASN A 310 -0.11 4.59 13.37
N GLY A 311 0.88 4.22 12.56
CA GLY A 311 1.79 5.17 11.93
C GLY A 311 1.07 6.10 10.96
N LEU A 312 0.20 5.57 10.10
CA LEU A 312 -0.64 6.39 9.22
C LEU A 312 -1.59 7.29 10.01
N SER A 313 -2.10 6.83 11.16
CA SER A 313 -2.93 7.66 12.03
C SER A 313 -2.21 8.89 12.54
N LYS A 314 -0.96 8.71 12.97
CA LYS A 314 -0.14 9.84 13.41
C LYS A 314 0.09 10.78 12.23
N ILE A 315 0.53 10.30 11.08
CA ILE A 315 0.84 11.20 9.96
C ILE A 315 -0.40 11.96 9.44
N LEU A 316 -1.51 11.26 9.22
CA LEU A 316 -2.70 11.84 8.59
C LEU A 316 -3.51 12.72 9.53
N TYR A 317 -3.43 12.49 10.85
CA TYR A 317 -4.30 13.15 11.83
C TYR A 317 -3.54 13.86 12.97
N ASN A 318 -2.21 13.95 12.93
CA ASN A 318 -1.42 14.75 13.89
C ASN A 318 -1.45 16.23 13.50
N GLN A 319 -2.65 16.81 13.48
CA GLN A 319 -2.83 18.23 13.74
C GLN A 319 -3.05 18.38 15.26
N SER A 320 -2.13 19.13 15.87
CA SER A 320 -2.09 19.59 17.27
C SER A 320 -2.16 18.52 18.38
N ARG A 321 -0.99 18.23 18.95
CA ARG A 321 -0.81 18.23 20.42
C ARG A 321 -1.11 19.63 20.99
N GLN A 322 -2.38 20.02 21.00
CA GLN A 322 -2.99 20.89 22.00
C GLN A 322 -4.25 20.14 22.43
N GLY A 323 -4.49 20.08 23.74
CA GLY A 323 -5.40 19.12 24.38
C GLY A 323 -6.75 18.97 23.67
N GLY A 324 -7.04 17.75 23.23
CA GLY A 324 -8.31 17.39 22.61
C GLY A 324 -8.20 15.99 21.99
N SER A 325 -9.03 15.05 22.44
CA SER A 325 -9.03 13.66 21.95
C SER A 325 -9.65 13.57 20.56
N LEU A 326 -8.85 13.79 19.51
CA LEU A 326 -9.29 13.60 18.12
C LEU A 326 -9.63 12.14 17.85
N THR A 327 -10.88 11.86 17.52
CA THR A 327 -11.31 10.56 16.97
C THR A 327 -12.07 10.73 15.66
N ARG A 328 -11.85 9.79 14.73
CA ARG A 328 -12.32 9.81 13.33
C ARG A 328 -13.85 9.58 13.18
N PRO A 329 -14.53 10.25 12.24
CA PRO A 329 -15.72 9.72 11.57
C PRO A 329 -15.29 8.71 10.49
N GLY A 330 -14.95 7.48 10.91
CA GLY A 330 -14.49 6.41 10.03
C GLY A 330 -15.55 5.34 9.81
N ARG A 331 -16.61 5.67 9.05
CA ARG A 331 -17.52 4.76 8.33
C ARG A 331 -18.49 5.67 7.56
N ASP A 332 -18.78 5.34 6.31
CA ASP A 332 -20.05 5.78 5.69
C ASP A 332 -21.17 5.38 6.66
N ILE A 333 -21.72 6.35 7.37
CA ILE A 333 -22.86 6.16 8.25
C ILE A 333 -23.95 6.98 7.60
N LEU A 334 -25.01 6.30 7.20
CA LEU A 334 -26.15 6.90 6.53
C LEU A 334 -27.30 6.89 7.54
N PRO A 335 -27.90 8.03 7.89
CA PRO A 335 -29.32 8.11 8.06
C PRO A 335 -29.94 8.11 6.66
N LYS A 336 -30.84 7.16 6.41
CA LYS A 336 -31.60 7.03 5.17
C LYS A 336 -32.53 8.25 5.01
N THR A 337 -32.51 8.93 3.87
CA THR A 337 -33.48 10.00 3.53
C THR A 337 -34.49 9.54 2.47
N ARG A 338 -35.39 10.43 2.04
CA ARG A 338 -36.76 10.13 1.61
C ARG A 338 -36.94 9.35 0.30
N SER A 339 -35.87 8.85 -0.33
CA SER A 339 -35.96 7.85 -1.42
C SER A 339 -36.05 6.39 -0.95
N ASP A 340 -36.07 6.13 0.36
CA ASP A 340 -36.24 4.79 0.93
C ASP A 340 -37.65 4.51 1.50
N LEU A 341 -38.60 5.44 1.35
CA LEU A 341 -39.97 5.27 1.85
C LEU A 341 -40.93 4.69 0.79
N ALA A 342 -40.58 3.52 0.26
CA ALA A 342 -41.59 2.57 -0.23
C ALA A 342 -40.95 1.18 -0.40
N LYS A 343 -40.94 0.40 0.68
CA LYS A 343 -40.51 -1.00 0.80
C LYS A 343 -39.03 -1.18 1.14
N ASP A 344 -38.73 -1.31 2.43
CA ASP A 344 -38.35 -2.63 2.91
C ASP A 344 -38.40 -2.72 4.43
N GLY A 345 -39.18 -3.69 4.92
CA GLY A 345 -39.09 -4.16 6.29
C GLY A 345 -37.96 -5.17 6.37
N GLY A 346 -36.79 -4.78 6.88
CA GLY A 346 -35.66 -5.69 6.97
C GLY A 346 -34.49 -5.12 7.77
N THR A 347 -34.31 -5.66 8.97
CA THR A 347 -33.07 -5.75 9.79
C THR A 347 -32.15 -4.53 9.87
N ASN A 348 -32.07 -3.95 11.07
CA ASN A 348 -31.05 -2.97 11.45
C ASN A 348 -29.64 -3.47 11.11
N PRO A 349 -28.77 -2.65 10.51
CA PRO A 349 -27.38 -2.99 10.29
C PRO A 349 -26.68 -3.26 11.64
N PRO A 350 -25.64 -4.11 11.68
CA PRO A 350 -24.93 -4.41 12.92
C PRO A 350 -24.31 -3.15 13.51
N THR A 351 -24.61 -2.89 14.79
CA THR A 351 -24.09 -1.75 15.54
C THR A 351 -22.56 -1.76 15.51
N PRO A 352 -21.90 -0.67 15.09
CA PRO A 352 -20.45 -0.58 15.14
C PRO A 352 -19.94 -0.75 16.59
N THR A 353 -18.80 -1.43 16.77
CA THR A 353 -18.18 -1.66 18.09
C THR A 353 -17.75 -0.35 18.77
N ILE A 354 -17.66 0.76 18.01
CA ILE A 354 -17.39 2.12 18.49
C ILE A 354 -18.47 3.04 17.88
N PRO A 355 -19.25 3.79 18.69
CA PRO A 355 -20.25 4.75 18.18
C PRO A 355 -19.63 5.78 17.23
N PRO A 356 -20.36 6.35 16.24
CA PRO A 356 -19.84 7.42 15.39
C PRO A 356 -19.36 8.65 16.18
N LEU A 357 -18.57 9.52 15.56
CA LEU A 357 -18.11 10.75 16.21
C LEU A 357 -19.25 11.78 16.34
N PHE A 358 -20.11 11.83 15.34
CA PHE A 358 -21.29 12.69 15.31
C PHE A 358 -22.57 11.86 15.42
N ASP A 359 -23.64 12.47 15.90
CA ASP A 359 -25.02 12.04 15.71
C ASP A 359 -25.69 13.05 14.79
N TRP A 360 -26.52 12.57 13.87
CA TRP A 360 -27.17 13.45 12.90
C TRP A 360 -28.43 12.84 12.29
N ASP A 361 -29.32 13.72 11.87
CA ASP A 361 -30.45 13.39 11.02
C ASP A 361 -30.46 14.29 9.78
N ILE A 362 -31.23 13.86 8.79
CA ILE A 362 -31.36 14.57 7.52
C ILE A 362 -32.73 14.31 6.91
N LYS A 363 -33.27 15.35 6.29
CA LYS A 363 -34.48 15.39 5.50
C LYS A 363 -34.18 16.15 4.22
N ASP A 364 -34.75 15.68 3.13
CA ASP A 364 -34.62 16.32 1.82
C ASP A 364 -35.99 16.76 1.30
N GLU A 365 -36.00 17.92 0.65
CA GLU A 365 -37.12 18.40 -0.16
C GLU A 365 -36.62 19.14 -1.39
N ILE A 366 -37.43 19.15 -2.45
CA ILE A 366 -37.14 19.93 -3.66
C ILE A 366 -38.01 21.20 -3.61
N VAL A 367 -37.35 22.36 -3.53
CA VAL A 367 -38.01 23.67 -3.53
C VAL A 367 -37.61 24.42 -4.81
N GLY A 368 -38.57 24.57 -5.73
CA GLY A 368 -38.31 25.20 -7.02
C GLY A 368 -37.36 24.37 -7.89
N ASN A 369 -36.12 24.85 -8.09
CA ASN A 369 -35.08 24.18 -8.88
C ASN A 369 -33.89 23.70 -8.04
N SER A 370 -33.97 23.83 -6.71
CA SER A 370 -32.89 23.50 -5.78
C SER A 370 -33.32 22.33 -4.87
N TRP A 371 -32.34 21.54 -4.46
CA TRP A 371 -32.51 20.56 -3.41
C TRP A 371 -32.17 21.22 -2.09
N ASN A 372 -33.10 21.14 -1.14
CA ASN A 372 -32.90 21.61 0.21
C ASN A 372 -32.77 20.41 1.15
N PHE A 373 -31.66 20.36 1.87
CA PHE A 373 -31.41 19.37 2.90
C PHE A 373 -31.45 20.06 4.25
N THR A 374 -32.29 19.56 5.15
CA THR A 374 -32.41 20.07 6.52
C THR A 374 -32.23 18.93 7.51
N GLY A 375 -31.66 19.22 8.66
CA GLY A 375 -31.46 18.21 9.70
C GLY A 375 -30.68 18.78 10.87
N SER A 376 -30.24 17.90 11.76
CA SER A 376 -29.41 18.25 12.88
C SER A 376 -28.11 17.44 12.86
N ILE A 377 -27.04 18.02 13.36
CA ILE A 377 -25.75 17.34 13.52
C ILE A 377 -25.04 17.83 14.77
N GLY A 378 -24.42 16.91 15.50
CA GLY A 378 -23.72 17.24 16.72
C GLY A 378 -22.83 16.10 17.23
N PRO A 379 -21.92 16.35 18.18
CA PRO A 379 -21.04 15.31 18.70
C PRO A 379 -21.81 14.17 19.39
N ASN A 380 -21.42 12.93 19.12
CA ASN A 380 -22.10 11.75 19.62
C ASN A 380 -21.78 11.53 21.11
N THR A 381 -22.74 11.87 21.96
CA THR A 381 -22.64 11.74 23.42
C THR A 381 -22.59 10.30 23.93
N GLU A 382 -22.80 9.27 23.10
CA GLU A 382 -22.58 7.87 23.48
C GLU A 382 -21.08 7.51 23.52
N ARG A 383 -20.21 8.32 22.90
CA ARG A 383 -18.76 8.14 23.02
C ARG A 383 -18.29 8.55 24.41
N LYS A 384 -17.62 7.63 25.11
CA LYS A 384 -17.03 7.87 26.44
C LYS A 384 -16.10 9.08 26.52
N GLN A 385 -15.47 9.48 25.40
CA GLN A 385 -14.57 10.65 25.33
C GLN A 385 -15.33 11.98 25.29
N ILE A 386 -16.58 11.98 24.83
CA ILE A 386 -17.48 13.15 24.72
C ILE A 386 -18.47 13.15 25.90
N ALA A 387 -18.90 11.97 26.34
CA ALA A 387 -19.85 11.77 27.42
C ALA A 387 -19.37 12.41 28.73
N GLY A 388 -19.98 13.55 29.09
CA GLY A 388 -19.75 14.23 30.37
C GLY A 388 -18.62 15.26 30.37
N ASN A 389 -17.92 15.47 29.24
CA ASN A 389 -16.94 16.55 29.10
C ASN A 389 -17.57 17.77 28.40
N PRO A 390 -17.23 19.01 28.80
CA PRO A 390 -17.59 20.20 28.04
C PRO A 390 -16.96 20.15 26.64
N ILE A 391 -17.71 20.59 25.63
CA ILE A 391 -17.22 20.66 24.25
C ILE A 391 -16.67 22.07 24.03
N ASP A 392 -15.41 22.19 23.58
CA ASP A 392 -14.79 23.49 23.29
C ASP A 392 -15.12 23.96 21.87
N GLY A 393 -15.37 23.01 20.96
CA GLY A 393 -15.76 23.25 19.59
C GLY A 393 -15.78 21.95 18.80
N TRP A 394 -16.28 22.00 17.57
CA TRP A 394 -16.22 20.87 16.65
C TRP A 394 -16.41 21.38 15.23
N GLU A 395 -15.93 20.61 14.26
CA GLU A 395 -16.12 20.91 12.85
C GLU A 395 -16.46 19.65 12.07
N THR A 396 -17.16 19.82 10.97
CA THR A 396 -17.46 18.74 10.04
C THR A 396 -17.51 19.23 8.61
N THR A 397 -17.04 18.38 7.69
CA THR A 397 -17.10 18.61 6.25
C THR A 397 -17.94 17.52 5.60
N PHE A 398 -18.86 17.92 4.73
CA PHE A 398 -19.77 17.01 4.04
C PHE A 398 -19.80 17.25 2.52
N GLU A 399 -20.18 16.21 1.80
CA GLU A 399 -20.40 16.19 0.36
C GLU A 399 -21.81 15.64 0.09
N ILE A 400 -22.45 16.08 -0.99
CA ILE A 400 -23.71 15.51 -1.47
C ILE A 400 -23.45 14.80 -2.78
N VAL A 401 -23.78 13.50 -2.85
CA VAL A 401 -23.64 12.70 -4.08
C VAL A 401 -25.01 12.24 -4.57
N ALA A 402 -25.21 12.32 -5.88
CA ALA A 402 -26.33 11.67 -6.57
C ALA A 402 -26.05 10.16 -6.67
N LEU A 403 -27.09 9.34 -6.56
CA LEU A 403 -27.01 7.89 -6.74
C LEU A 403 -27.84 7.46 -7.95
N PHE A 404 -27.34 6.47 -8.66
CA PHE A 404 -28.10 5.72 -9.66
C PHE A 404 -29.15 4.80 -9.00
N GLU A 405 -30.06 4.24 -9.81
CA GLU A 405 -31.11 3.31 -9.35
C GLU A 405 -30.56 2.06 -8.65
N ASP A 406 -29.31 1.69 -8.94
CA ASP A 406 -28.59 0.57 -8.34
C ASP A 406 -27.77 0.95 -7.09
N ASN A 407 -27.95 2.16 -6.55
CA ASN A 407 -27.25 2.75 -5.41
C ASN A 407 -25.75 3.00 -5.60
N ARG A 408 -25.22 2.96 -6.83
CA ARG A 408 -23.86 3.44 -7.12
C ARG A 408 -23.82 4.96 -7.17
N GLU A 409 -22.69 5.53 -6.74
CA GLU A 409 -22.44 6.97 -6.82
C GLU A 409 -22.38 7.40 -8.29
N ALA A 410 -23.12 8.46 -8.61
CA ALA A 410 -23.25 9.01 -9.95
C ALA A 410 -22.37 10.24 -10.13
N ASP A 411 -22.84 11.39 -9.66
CA ASP A 411 -22.16 12.68 -9.74
C ASP A 411 -22.23 13.41 -8.39
N THR A 412 -21.22 14.22 -8.08
CA THR A 412 -21.25 15.16 -6.94
C THR A 412 -22.25 16.28 -7.23
N VAL A 413 -23.11 16.58 -6.26
CA VAL A 413 -24.08 17.67 -6.30
C VAL A 413 -23.40 18.92 -5.77
N VAL A 414 -23.55 20.04 -6.47
CA VAL A 414 -22.93 21.32 -6.09
C VAL A 414 -23.77 21.95 -4.98
N ILE A 415 -23.16 22.14 -3.82
CA ILE A 415 -23.68 22.90 -2.69
C ILE A 415 -23.54 24.39 -3.02
N GLU A 416 -24.69 25.06 -3.15
CA GLU A 416 -24.75 26.50 -3.42
C GLU A 416 -24.65 27.29 -2.10
N ASP A 417 -25.27 26.79 -1.04
CA ASP A 417 -25.27 27.45 0.27
C ASP A 417 -25.37 26.46 1.43
N VAL A 418 -24.81 26.85 2.58
CA VAL A 418 -24.86 26.09 3.84
C VAL A 418 -25.10 27.06 4.98
N ASP A 419 -26.17 26.81 5.74
CA ASP A 419 -26.50 27.50 6.96
C ASP A 419 -26.55 26.52 8.14
N ALA A 420 -26.16 26.98 9.32
CA ALA A 420 -26.27 26.20 10.55
C ALA A 420 -26.55 27.11 11.75
N GLU A 421 -27.51 26.72 12.58
CA GLU A 421 -27.93 27.42 13.80
C GLU A 421 -27.78 26.51 15.02
N VAL A 422 -27.37 27.09 16.16
CA VAL A 422 -27.23 26.36 17.42
C VAL A 422 -28.60 25.92 17.92
N GLU A 423 -28.84 24.61 17.99
CA GLU A 423 -30.07 24.04 18.55
C GLU A 423 -29.93 23.79 20.05
N SER A 424 -28.76 23.28 20.48
CA SER A 424 -28.50 22.99 21.90
C SER A 424 -27.06 23.30 22.30
N GLY A 425 -26.92 23.95 23.45
CA GLY A 425 -25.64 24.36 24.01
C GLY A 425 -25.42 25.88 23.98
N SER A 426 -24.17 26.31 24.14
CA SER A 426 -23.79 27.72 24.11
C SER A 426 -22.54 27.95 23.28
N GLY A 427 -22.67 28.69 22.17
CA GLY A 427 -21.57 28.89 21.23
C GLY A 427 -22.01 29.63 19.98
N SER A 428 -21.19 29.55 18.95
CA SER A 428 -21.45 30.12 17.62
C SER A 428 -21.10 29.13 16.52
N THR A 429 -21.81 29.23 15.41
CA THR A 429 -21.59 28.44 14.19
C THR A 429 -21.00 29.33 13.09
N THR A 430 -20.20 28.73 12.23
CA THR A 430 -19.73 29.33 10.96
C THR A 430 -19.83 28.27 9.89
N THR A 431 -20.29 28.65 8.71
CA THR A 431 -20.49 27.77 7.58
C THR A 431 -19.75 28.29 6.37
N GLU A 432 -19.23 27.37 5.55
CA GLU A 432 -18.59 27.73 4.30
C GLU A 432 -18.79 26.64 3.23
N THR A 433 -18.86 27.07 1.97
CA THR A 433 -18.78 26.18 0.81
C THR A 433 -17.32 26.11 0.33
N LEU A 434 -16.86 24.89 0.07
CA LEU A 434 -15.49 24.57 -0.31
C LEU A 434 -15.45 23.97 -1.71
N GLU A 435 -14.28 23.99 -2.35
CA GLU A 435 -14.04 23.29 -3.63
C GLU A 435 -15.10 23.62 -4.70
N HIS A 436 -15.43 24.91 -4.87
CA HIS A 436 -16.47 25.38 -5.81
C HIS A 436 -17.87 24.79 -5.58
N GLY A 437 -18.18 24.44 -4.32
CA GLY A 437 -19.46 23.86 -3.92
C GLY A 437 -19.46 22.33 -3.92
N GLU A 438 -18.35 21.65 -4.19
CA GLU A 438 -18.29 20.19 -4.02
C GLU A 438 -18.45 19.77 -2.55
N LYS A 439 -18.12 20.65 -1.60
CA LYS A 439 -18.21 20.38 -0.16
C LYS A 439 -18.81 21.54 0.62
N GLY A 440 -19.45 21.21 1.73
CA GLY A 440 -19.88 22.16 2.76
C GLY A 440 -19.14 21.88 4.07
N ARG A 441 -18.80 22.92 4.82
CA ARG A 441 -18.20 22.81 6.16
C ARG A 441 -19.02 23.57 7.17
N ILE A 442 -19.22 22.97 8.35
CA ILE A 442 -19.78 23.61 9.53
C ILE A 442 -18.70 23.58 10.61
N GLU A 443 -18.33 24.74 11.11
CA GLU A 443 -17.42 24.93 12.23
C GLU A 443 -18.22 25.52 13.41
N VAL A 444 -18.01 24.96 14.59
CA VAL A 444 -18.77 25.30 15.79
C VAL A 444 -17.80 25.56 16.93
N GLN A 445 -17.97 26.70 17.59
CA GLN A 445 -17.16 27.09 18.76
C GLN A 445 -18.05 27.18 20.00
N GLY A 446 -17.58 26.65 21.11
CA GLY A 446 -18.30 26.57 22.39
C GLY A 446 -18.97 25.22 22.63
N ASP A 447 -19.60 25.08 23.81
CA ASP A 447 -20.26 23.84 24.27
C ASP A 447 -21.61 23.64 23.57
N VAL A 448 -21.55 23.45 22.26
CA VAL A 448 -22.69 23.20 21.38
C VAL A 448 -22.77 21.71 21.10
N LYS A 449 -23.91 21.13 21.49
CA LYS A 449 -24.16 19.69 21.39
C LYS A 449 -24.88 19.30 20.12
N ASN A 450 -25.62 20.23 19.52
CA ASN A 450 -26.33 20.02 18.27
C ASN A 450 -26.53 21.36 17.56
N VAL A 451 -26.42 21.33 16.22
CA VAL A 451 -26.85 22.42 15.35
C VAL A 451 -27.92 21.91 14.41
N GLU A 452 -28.92 22.73 14.11
CA GLU A 452 -29.77 22.53 12.94
C GLU A 452 -29.07 23.12 11.73
N TYR A 453 -29.03 22.40 10.61
CA TYR A 453 -28.43 22.87 9.36
C TYR A 453 -29.46 22.90 8.23
N SER A 454 -29.21 23.78 7.27
CA SER A 454 -29.92 23.87 6.00
C SER A 454 -28.90 23.99 4.87
N ILE A 455 -29.04 23.15 3.84
CA ILE A 455 -28.12 23.13 2.69
C ILE A 455 -28.96 23.30 1.43
N GLU A 456 -28.64 24.31 0.64
CA GLU A 456 -29.17 24.48 -0.71
C GLU A 456 -28.15 23.92 -1.72
N ALA A 457 -28.60 23.00 -2.57
CA ALA A 457 -27.74 22.34 -3.54
C ALA A 457 -28.41 22.16 -4.92
N ARG A 458 -27.57 22.06 -5.96
CA ARG A 458 -27.99 21.99 -7.35
C ARG A 458 -27.15 21.01 -8.18
N LEU A 459 -27.79 20.40 -9.16
CA LEU A 459 -27.11 19.63 -10.20
C LEU A 459 -26.58 20.55 -11.32
N PRO A 460 -25.28 20.54 -11.61
CA PRO A 460 -24.71 21.38 -12.65
C PRO A 460 -25.31 21.04 -14.03
N GLY A 461 -25.78 22.06 -14.75
CA GLY A 461 -26.27 21.93 -16.13
C GLY A 461 -27.66 21.28 -16.33
N ARG A 462 -28.38 20.89 -15.26
CA ARG A 462 -29.75 20.32 -15.37
C ARG A 462 -30.77 21.10 -14.52
N ARG A 463 -32.04 21.14 -14.94
CA ARG A 463 -33.15 21.57 -14.06
C ARG A 463 -33.55 20.37 -13.21
N ALA A 464 -33.66 20.52 -11.90
CA ALA A 464 -34.18 19.46 -11.03
C ALA A 464 -35.56 19.02 -11.52
N ARG A 465 -35.67 17.82 -12.09
CA ARG A 465 -36.92 17.18 -12.47
C ARG A 465 -37.08 15.93 -11.61
N LEU A 466 -38.32 15.69 -11.15
CA LEU A 466 -38.71 14.43 -10.54
C LEU A 466 -38.41 13.30 -11.57
N GLY A 467 -37.35 12.52 -11.36
CA GLY A 467 -36.96 11.38 -12.22
C GLY A 467 -35.54 11.39 -12.79
N ASP A 468 -34.75 12.45 -12.69
CA ASP A 468 -33.37 12.47 -13.24
C ASP A 468 -32.31 11.94 -12.26
N VAL A 469 -32.62 11.92 -10.95
CA VAL A 469 -31.81 11.30 -9.89
C VAL A 469 -32.78 10.56 -8.99
N SER A 470 -32.61 9.25 -8.86
CA SER A 470 -33.52 8.41 -8.06
C SER A 470 -33.31 8.63 -6.55
N LYS A 471 -32.07 8.91 -6.13
CA LYS A 471 -31.67 9.08 -4.71
C LYS A 471 -30.46 10.02 -4.57
N THR A 472 -30.37 10.78 -3.49
CA THR A 472 -29.17 11.56 -3.10
C THR A 472 -28.66 11.09 -1.75
N ARG A 473 -27.38 11.31 -1.46
CA ARG A 473 -26.70 10.89 -0.23
C ARG A 473 -25.83 12.02 0.31
N LEU A 474 -26.03 12.40 1.57
CA LEU A 474 -25.11 13.27 2.32
C LEU A 474 -24.03 12.41 2.97
N LYS A 475 -22.76 12.77 2.73
CA LYS A 475 -21.58 12.03 3.18
C LYS A 475 -20.71 12.93 4.03
N LEU A 476 -20.51 12.56 5.30
CA LEU A 476 -19.49 13.20 6.14
C LEU A 476 -18.11 12.71 5.69
N THR A 477 -17.31 13.64 5.16
CA THR A 477 -15.98 13.33 4.60
C THR A 477 -14.86 13.64 5.57
N ASP A 478 -15.10 14.55 6.51
CA ASP A 478 -14.15 14.91 7.57
C ASP A 478 -14.87 15.48 8.80
N GLY A 479 -14.18 15.50 9.94
CA GLY A 479 -14.65 16.21 11.12
C GLY A 479 -13.89 15.88 12.40
N SER A 480 -13.95 16.82 13.35
CA SER A 480 -13.25 16.77 14.63
C SER A 480 -14.14 17.33 15.75
N VAL A 481 -13.89 16.90 16.99
CA VAL A 481 -14.57 17.40 18.20
C VAL A 481 -13.51 17.70 19.24
N GLU A 482 -13.53 18.91 19.77
CA GLU A 482 -12.68 19.40 20.85
C GLU A 482 -13.45 19.33 22.17
N VAL A 483 -12.86 18.69 23.19
CA VAL A 483 -13.44 18.56 24.53
C VAL A 483 -12.45 19.05 25.57
N SER A 484 -12.95 19.81 26.54
CA SER A 484 -12.13 20.28 27.65
C SER A 484 -11.68 19.12 28.51
N SER A 485 -10.42 19.17 28.96
CA SER A 485 -9.80 18.14 29.82
C SER A 485 -10.22 18.26 31.29
#